data_AF-A0A7X7ZJA5-F1
#
_entry.id   AF-A0A7X7ZJA5-F1
#
_cell.length_a   1.000
_cell.length_b   1.000
_cell.length_c   1.000
_cell.angle_alpha   90.00
_cell.angle_beta   90.00
_cell.angle_gamma   90.00
#
_symmetry.space_group_name_H-M   'P 1'
#
loop_
_entity.id
_entity.type
_entity.pdbx_description
1 polymer ?
#
loop_
_entity_poly.entity_id
_entity_poly.type
_entity_poly.pdbx_seq_one_letter_code
_entity_poly.pdbx_strand_id
1 'polypeptide(L)'
;MRKTALALSLFALCFALPAPAGPCPSAAGQAPPAFDDYFVDRALRIDLYQAGDAKDERITVHRIAAEGAWPETKTGLLPPFDQGRYVLEVVDAASNRIIFRRGFDTMYAEYKTTSPALAGEVRVFERSVRIPEPKRPVLFTVAARDRNNLLRPVFVRSIDPSDYHIVRESPAAGDEVFILQEKGDPHDKVDFVFVAEGYTAAARDKFRADAGRMTDFLFDLEPYKSLRDRFNVRAVFRPAPEAGMDEPRQRAYRKTVLDASFNAFDLDRYMLIEADHRMHEIAGQVPYDALIVLVDSKRYGGGSIAFDYCVTTVDHPRSPEVFVHELGHSFGGLADEYYQSEVSYNEFYPKGVEPLEPNITALLDPADVKWKGLLAPGIGVPTEYGKERTEALQAEMREARAAGDKAVAAAKAKGASAGELKKLEDRRKAAEAALRVQIEEVRKRYADLVDKVGVFEGAGYASKGLYRPQIYCIMIGNPKNEFCKVCQAAIARMIDFYGK
;
A
#
# COMPACT_ATOMS: atom_id res chain seq x y z
N MET A 1 -3.37 36.74 73.00
CA MET A 1 -3.17 37.62 71.84
C MET A 1 -2.95 36.78 70.59
N ARG A 2 -3.76 37.05 69.55
CA ARG A 2 -3.67 36.62 68.13
C ARG A 2 -3.52 35.12 67.80
N LYS A 3 -4.63 34.52 67.35
CA LYS A 3 -4.63 33.46 66.33
C LYS A 3 -5.19 34.05 65.05
N THR A 4 -4.38 34.06 64.00
CA THR A 4 -4.70 34.47 62.63
C THR A 4 -5.56 33.40 61.98
N ALA A 5 -6.74 33.76 61.47
CA ALA A 5 -7.56 32.93 60.59
C ALA A 5 -7.30 33.38 59.14
N LEU A 6 -6.85 32.44 58.31
CA LEU A 6 -6.63 32.61 56.88
C LEU A 6 -7.95 32.28 56.16
N ALA A 7 -8.55 33.25 55.48
CA ALA A 7 -9.71 33.01 54.62
C ALA A 7 -9.21 32.50 53.25
N LEU A 8 -9.58 31.26 52.91
CA LEU A 8 -9.34 30.66 51.60
C LEU A 8 -10.60 30.88 50.74
N SER A 9 -10.51 31.75 49.73
CA SER A 9 -11.56 31.93 48.73
C SER A 9 -11.52 30.78 47.73
N LEU A 10 -12.55 29.92 47.72
CA LEU A 10 -12.77 28.92 46.66
C LEU A 10 -13.18 29.64 45.37
N PHE A 11 -12.30 29.67 44.36
CA PHE A 11 -12.70 29.90 42.98
C PHE A 11 -13.14 28.55 42.40
N ALA A 12 -14.45 28.37 42.21
CA ALA A 12 -14.99 27.25 41.45
C ALA A 12 -14.72 27.49 39.96
N LEU A 13 -13.68 26.84 39.43
CA LEU A 13 -13.44 26.77 37.99
C LEU A 13 -14.46 25.78 37.40
N CYS A 14 -15.53 26.29 36.81
CA CYS A 14 -16.42 25.47 35.99
C CYS A 14 -15.66 25.00 34.75
N PHE A 15 -15.19 23.75 34.76
CA PHE A 15 -14.78 23.07 33.54
C PHE A 15 -16.01 22.89 32.66
N ALA A 16 -16.12 23.69 31.61
CA ALA A 16 -17.05 23.40 30.52
C ALA A 16 -16.59 22.10 29.85
N LEU A 17 -17.42 21.06 29.96
CA LEU A 17 -17.24 19.84 29.17
C LEU A 17 -17.28 20.22 27.68
N PRO A 18 -16.41 19.64 26.83
CA PRO A 18 -16.50 19.86 25.40
C PRO A 18 -17.88 19.39 24.90
N ALA A 19 -18.54 20.23 24.12
CA ALA A 19 -19.80 19.88 23.47
C ALA A 19 -19.62 18.59 22.63
N PRO A 20 -20.64 17.73 22.53
CA PRO A 20 -20.57 16.57 21.63
C PRO A 20 -20.25 17.05 20.23
N ALA A 21 -19.26 16.43 19.59
CA ALA A 21 -18.91 16.70 18.20
C ALA A 21 -20.19 16.64 17.35
N GLY A 22 -20.53 17.75 16.70
CA GLY A 22 -21.62 17.79 15.73
C GLY A 22 -21.36 16.79 14.60
N PRO A 23 -22.39 16.44 13.80
CA PRO A 23 -22.19 15.56 12.65
C PRO A 23 -21.08 16.11 11.75
N CYS A 24 -20.14 15.24 11.35
CA CYS A 24 -19.06 15.60 10.43
C CYS A 24 -19.68 16.17 9.13
N PRO A 25 -19.24 17.33 8.63
CA PRO A 25 -19.77 17.88 7.39
C PRO A 25 -19.53 16.89 6.24
N SER A 26 -20.51 16.72 5.34
CA SER A 26 -20.33 15.91 4.13
C SER A 26 -19.64 16.72 3.05
N ALA A 27 -18.63 16.15 2.41
CA ALA A 27 -17.99 16.73 1.22
C ALA A 27 -18.90 16.66 -0.03
N ALA A 28 -19.97 15.86 0.00
CA ALA A 28 -20.85 15.68 -1.16
C ALA A 28 -21.60 16.98 -1.50
N GLY A 29 -21.42 17.46 -2.73
CA GLY A 29 -22.13 18.64 -3.26
C GLY A 29 -21.48 20.00 -2.96
N GLN A 30 -20.30 20.04 -2.32
CA GLN A 30 -19.54 21.28 -2.14
C GLN A 30 -18.76 21.63 -3.41
N ALA A 31 -18.72 22.91 -3.78
CA ALA A 31 -17.77 23.37 -4.80
C ALA A 31 -16.33 23.07 -4.34
N PRO A 32 -15.39 22.74 -5.24
CA PRO A 32 -13.99 22.57 -4.85
C PRO A 32 -13.45 23.84 -4.17
N PRO A 33 -12.72 23.73 -3.04
CA PRO A 33 -12.04 24.87 -2.44
C PRO A 33 -10.93 25.38 -3.36
N ALA A 34 -10.70 26.69 -3.40
CA ALA A 34 -9.53 27.25 -4.06
C ALA A 34 -8.34 27.23 -3.10
N PHE A 35 -7.18 26.76 -3.54
CA PHE A 35 -5.98 26.62 -2.70
C PHE A 35 -5.61 27.91 -1.97
N ASP A 36 -5.48 28.99 -2.72
CA ASP A 36 -5.02 30.28 -2.21
C ASP A 36 -6.03 30.95 -1.25
N ASP A 37 -7.26 30.45 -1.13
CA ASP A 37 -8.19 30.96 -0.11
C ASP A 37 -7.84 30.42 1.29
N TYR A 38 -7.32 29.20 1.37
CA TYR A 38 -7.18 28.46 2.63
C TYR A 38 -5.74 28.10 3.00
N PHE A 39 -4.84 27.98 2.02
CA PHE A 39 -3.50 27.43 2.22
C PHE A 39 -2.41 28.35 1.71
N VAL A 40 -1.23 28.25 2.32
CA VAL A 40 0.02 28.75 1.74
C VAL A 40 0.73 27.60 1.05
N ASP A 41 1.60 27.92 0.09
CA ASP A 41 2.37 26.92 -0.65
C ASP A 41 3.53 26.35 0.19
N ARG A 42 3.15 25.58 1.20
CA ARG A 42 3.99 24.75 2.05
C ARG A 42 3.18 23.55 2.50
N ALA A 43 3.87 22.51 2.96
CA ALA A 43 3.22 21.38 3.63
C ALA A 43 3.45 21.42 5.15
N LEU A 44 2.49 20.87 5.90
CA LEU A 44 2.70 20.39 7.26
C LEU A 44 2.73 18.87 7.22
N ARG A 45 3.86 18.29 7.61
CA ARG A 45 3.95 16.87 7.97
C ARG A 45 3.49 16.69 9.40
N ILE A 46 2.59 15.74 9.61
CA ILE A 46 2.03 15.40 10.92
C ILE A 46 2.41 13.96 11.22
N ASP A 47 3.31 13.80 12.18
CA ASP A 47 3.79 12.50 12.62
C ASP A 47 2.86 12.01 13.73
N LEU A 48 2.31 10.82 13.53
CA LEU A 48 1.32 10.17 14.37
C LEU A 48 1.88 8.87 14.94
N TYR A 49 1.44 8.52 16.14
CA TYR A 49 1.46 7.13 16.60
C TYR A 49 0.05 6.57 16.55
N GLN A 50 -0.09 5.39 15.96
CA GLN A 50 -1.33 4.61 15.95
C GLN A 50 -1.09 3.34 16.77
N ALA A 51 -1.86 3.16 17.84
CA ALA A 51 -1.72 2.07 18.78
C ALA A 51 -3.02 1.30 18.93
N GLY A 52 -2.95 -0.03 19.00
CA GLY A 52 -4.15 -0.83 19.20
C GLY A 52 -3.96 -2.33 19.01
N ASP A 53 -5.06 -3.05 19.21
CA ASP A 53 -5.24 -4.46 18.88
C ASP A 53 -6.37 -4.58 17.83
N ALA A 54 -7.04 -5.74 17.72
CA ALA A 54 -8.15 -5.92 16.78
C ALA A 54 -9.46 -5.18 17.17
N LYS A 55 -9.62 -4.76 18.42
CA LYS A 55 -10.86 -4.20 18.98
C LYS A 55 -10.73 -2.72 19.33
N ASP A 56 -9.56 -2.32 19.82
CA ASP A 56 -9.29 -0.95 20.26
C ASP A 56 -8.22 -0.29 19.37
N GLU A 57 -8.43 0.99 19.10
CA GLU A 57 -7.54 1.83 18.30
C GLU A 57 -7.40 3.21 18.93
N ARG A 58 -6.17 3.73 18.97
CA ARG A 58 -5.87 5.07 19.44
C ARG A 58 -4.83 5.74 18.56
N ILE A 59 -5.12 6.96 18.12
CA ILE A 59 -4.19 7.82 17.38
C ILE A 59 -3.75 8.97 18.29
N THR A 60 -2.47 9.30 18.25
CA THR A 60 -1.88 10.47 18.92
C THR A 60 -0.92 11.20 18.00
N VAL A 61 -0.77 12.50 18.18
CA VAL A 61 0.22 13.30 17.45
C VAL A 61 1.55 13.23 18.19
N HIS A 62 2.60 12.82 17.49
CA HIS A 62 3.98 12.89 17.97
C HIS A 62 4.56 14.29 17.78
N ARG A 63 4.57 14.80 16.53
CA ARG A 63 5.06 16.13 16.17
C ARG A 63 4.40 16.66 14.90
N ILE A 64 4.47 17.97 14.70
CA ILE A 64 4.07 18.64 13.44
C ILE A 64 5.30 19.41 12.94
N ALA A 65 5.69 19.18 11.70
CA ALA A 65 6.81 19.85 11.06
C ALA A 65 6.36 20.55 9.77
N ALA A 66 6.80 21.78 9.56
CA ALA A 66 6.66 22.46 8.29
C ALA A 66 7.73 21.94 7.32
N GLU A 67 7.30 21.59 6.12
CA GLU A 67 8.19 21.18 5.02
C GLU A 67 8.26 22.29 3.96
N GLY A 68 8.93 22.00 2.84
CA GLY A 68 8.99 22.90 1.68
C GLY A 68 7.64 23.10 1.00
N ALA A 69 7.67 23.50 -0.28
CA ALA A 69 6.46 23.70 -1.08
C ALA A 69 5.52 22.49 -1.01
N TRP A 70 4.21 22.75 -1.12
CA TRP A 70 3.22 21.67 -1.13
C TRP A 70 3.51 20.74 -2.32
N PRO A 71 3.74 19.42 -2.11
CA PRO A 71 4.26 18.59 -3.18
C PRO A 71 3.23 18.23 -4.26
N GLU A 72 1.93 18.26 -3.93
CA GLU A 72 0.89 17.81 -4.85
C GLU A 72 0.26 18.98 -5.64
N THR A 73 -0.70 18.66 -6.51
CA THR A 73 -1.52 19.67 -7.20
C THR A 73 -2.26 20.61 -6.24
N LYS A 74 -2.33 21.90 -6.60
CA LYS A 74 -3.14 22.93 -5.92
C LYS A 74 -4.64 22.83 -6.21
N THR A 75 -5.05 21.99 -7.17
CA THR A 75 -6.46 21.90 -7.59
C THR A 75 -7.15 20.62 -7.16
N GLY A 76 -6.39 19.57 -6.85
CA GLY A 76 -6.90 18.26 -6.41
C GLY A 76 -7.20 18.20 -4.91
N LEU A 77 -7.62 19.29 -4.26
CA LEU A 77 -7.80 19.33 -2.80
C LEU A 77 -8.81 18.31 -2.28
N LEU A 78 -9.81 17.95 -3.10
CA LEU A 78 -10.78 16.90 -2.83
C LEU A 78 -10.73 15.85 -3.97
N PRO A 79 -10.28 14.62 -3.70
CA PRO A 79 -10.15 13.61 -4.74
C PRO A 79 -11.52 13.11 -5.21
N PRO A 80 -11.68 12.77 -6.51
CA PRO A 80 -12.93 12.27 -7.06
C PRO A 80 -13.18 10.77 -6.76
N PHE A 81 -12.25 10.11 -6.07
CA PHE A 81 -12.33 8.70 -5.71
C PHE A 81 -12.31 8.51 -4.19
N ASP A 82 -12.99 7.46 -3.73
CA ASP A 82 -13.19 7.16 -2.30
C ASP A 82 -12.41 5.89 -1.91
N GLN A 83 -11.09 6.00 -1.83
CA GLN A 83 -10.17 4.89 -1.56
C GLN A 83 -9.52 5.02 -0.18
N GLY A 84 -8.90 3.92 0.29
CA GLY A 84 -8.20 3.85 1.58
C GLY A 84 -9.13 3.47 2.74
N ARG A 85 -8.56 2.74 3.72
CA ARG A 85 -9.25 2.38 4.98
C ARG A 85 -9.42 3.59 5.91
N TYR A 86 -8.52 4.55 5.79
CA TYR A 86 -8.57 5.82 6.50
C TYR A 86 -8.72 6.97 5.52
N VAL A 87 -9.28 8.07 6.03
CA VAL A 87 -9.38 9.33 5.32
C VAL A 87 -8.93 10.44 6.24
N LEU A 88 -8.00 11.25 5.74
CA LEU A 88 -7.59 12.51 6.31
C LEU A 88 -8.53 13.61 5.81
N GLU A 89 -9.12 14.37 6.72
CA GLU A 89 -9.95 15.54 6.42
C GLU A 89 -9.43 16.77 7.17
N VAL A 90 -9.30 17.89 6.46
CA VAL A 90 -9.01 19.20 7.03
C VAL A 90 -10.25 20.06 6.89
N VAL A 91 -10.77 20.52 8.02
CA VAL A 91 -11.96 21.37 8.08
C VAL A 91 -11.53 22.77 8.51
N ASP A 92 -11.90 23.79 7.73
CA ASP A 92 -11.71 25.18 8.10
C ASP A 92 -12.54 25.51 9.35
N ALA A 93 -11.89 25.95 10.43
CA ALA A 93 -12.58 26.16 11.70
C ALA A 93 -13.58 27.33 11.66
N ALA A 94 -13.39 28.29 10.76
CA ALA A 94 -14.27 29.47 10.65
C ALA A 94 -15.57 29.16 9.89
N SER A 95 -15.49 28.39 8.80
CA SER A 95 -16.63 28.08 7.93
C SER A 95 -17.22 26.68 8.12
N ASN A 96 -16.55 25.81 8.88
CA ASN A 96 -16.90 24.38 9.04
C ASN A 96 -16.96 23.63 7.70
N ARG A 97 -16.11 24.02 6.74
CA ARG A 97 -16.02 23.46 5.40
C ARG A 97 -14.84 22.51 5.28
N ILE A 98 -15.00 21.36 4.63
CA ILE A 98 -13.87 20.50 4.26
C ILE A 98 -13.09 21.19 3.15
N ILE A 99 -11.81 21.47 3.42
CA ILE A 99 -10.92 22.22 2.52
C ILE A 99 -9.79 21.35 1.96
N PHE A 100 -9.56 20.16 2.52
CA PHE A 100 -8.64 19.16 1.99
C PHE A 100 -9.07 17.75 2.45
N ARG A 101 -8.88 16.75 1.58
CA ARG A 101 -9.21 15.34 1.87
C ARG A 101 -8.24 14.39 1.18
N ARG A 102 -7.75 13.35 1.86
CA ARG A 102 -6.94 12.27 1.25
C ARG A 102 -7.29 10.91 1.84
N GLY A 103 -7.46 9.91 0.99
CA GLY A 103 -7.55 8.52 1.40
C GLY A 103 -6.16 7.96 1.68
N PHE A 104 -6.01 7.13 2.70
CA PHE A 104 -4.77 6.45 3.00
C PHE A 104 -4.99 5.13 3.74
N ASP A 105 -3.92 4.34 3.87
CA ASP A 105 -3.93 3.13 4.66
C ASP A 105 -2.75 3.09 5.64
N THR A 106 -2.75 2.15 6.59
CA THR A 106 -1.72 2.07 7.63
C THR A 106 -1.28 0.64 7.91
N MET A 107 -0.05 0.47 8.39
CA MET A 107 0.44 -0.82 8.91
C MET A 107 -0.47 -1.37 10.03
N TYR A 108 -1.04 -0.49 10.86
CA TYR A 108 -1.99 -0.90 11.89
C TYR A 108 -3.27 -1.52 11.28
N ALA A 109 -3.75 -1.01 10.15
CA ALA A 109 -4.93 -1.53 9.45
C ALA A 109 -4.77 -2.98 9.00
N GLU A 110 -3.55 -3.36 8.64
CA GLU A 110 -3.20 -4.74 8.35
C GLU A 110 -3.04 -5.54 9.64
N TYR A 111 -2.25 -5.01 10.59
CA TYR A 111 -1.98 -5.66 11.88
C TYR A 111 -3.26 -6.06 12.62
N LYS A 112 -4.26 -5.18 12.67
CA LYS A 112 -5.52 -5.42 13.41
C LYS A 112 -6.29 -6.67 12.92
N THR A 113 -5.97 -7.20 11.75
CA THR A 113 -6.58 -8.41 11.19
C THR A 113 -5.79 -9.70 11.47
N THR A 114 -4.60 -9.57 12.06
CA THR A 114 -3.70 -10.69 12.36
C THR A 114 -4.07 -11.43 13.63
N SER A 115 -3.63 -12.69 13.77
CA SER A 115 -3.90 -13.51 14.96
C SER A 115 -3.41 -12.88 16.28
N PRO A 116 -2.22 -12.25 16.37
CA PRO A 116 -1.79 -11.54 17.57
C PRO A 116 -2.75 -10.41 17.99
N ALA A 117 -3.17 -9.57 17.04
CA ALA A 117 -4.12 -8.49 17.34
C ALA A 117 -5.49 -9.02 17.77
N LEU A 118 -5.97 -10.10 17.13
CA LEU A 118 -7.21 -10.79 17.52
C LEU A 118 -7.12 -11.41 18.93
N ALA A 119 -5.92 -11.78 19.37
CA ALA A 119 -5.64 -12.25 20.72
C ALA A 119 -5.49 -11.12 21.76
N GLY A 120 -5.63 -9.85 21.34
CA GLY A 120 -5.56 -8.68 22.22
C GLY A 120 -4.14 -8.13 22.43
N GLU A 121 -3.18 -8.51 21.58
CA GLU A 121 -1.86 -7.90 21.61
C GLU A 121 -1.93 -6.47 21.07
N VAL A 122 -1.49 -5.50 21.88
CA VAL A 122 -1.44 -4.10 21.49
C VAL A 122 -0.05 -3.79 20.95
N ARG A 123 0.00 -3.21 19.75
CA ARG A 123 1.22 -2.65 19.15
C ARG A 123 1.06 -1.16 18.87
N VAL A 124 2.19 -0.49 18.67
CA VAL A 124 2.29 0.92 18.27
C VAL A 124 2.99 0.98 16.92
N PHE A 125 2.48 1.81 16.02
CA PHE A 125 2.99 2.04 14.68
C PHE A 125 3.25 3.52 14.48
N GLU A 126 4.38 3.83 13.85
CA GLU A 126 4.67 5.16 13.33
C GLU A 126 3.87 5.39 12.04
N ARG A 127 3.32 6.59 11.89
CA ARG A 127 2.73 7.03 10.62
C ARG A 127 2.89 8.53 10.43
N SER A 128 3.26 8.95 9.23
CA SER A 128 3.28 10.36 8.85
C SER A 128 2.23 10.63 7.78
N VAL A 129 1.58 11.78 7.88
CA VAL A 129 0.67 12.29 6.84
C VAL A 129 1.01 13.73 6.52
N ARG A 130 0.53 14.23 5.37
CA ARG A 130 0.73 15.62 4.95
C ARG A 130 -0.58 16.33 4.69
N ILE A 131 -0.58 17.62 5.01
CA ILE A 131 -1.60 18.57 4.58
C ILE A 131 -0.92 19.83 4.02
N PRO A 132 -1.56 20.56 3.10
CA PRO A 132 -1.09 21.92 2.79
C PRO A 132 -1.20 22.81 4.04
N GLU A 133 -0.22 23.68 4.27
CA GLU A 133 -0.16 24.54 5.45
C GLU A 133 -1.33 25.54 5.42
N PRO A 134 -2.26 25.48 6.40
CA PRO A 134 -3.43 26.34 6.40
C PRO A 134 -3.06 27.78 6.79
N LYS A 135 -3.81 28.75 6.28
CA LYS A 135 -3.67 30.18 6.65
C LYS A 135 -4.28 30.51 8.02
N ARG A 136 -5.16 29.66 8.52
CA ARG A 136 -5.98 29.86 9.73
C ARG A 136 -6.14 28.54 10.48
N PRO A 137 -6.62 28.55 11.74
CA PRO A 137 -6.88 27.32 12.47
C PRO A 137 -7.83 26.36 11.73
N VAL A 138 -7.53 25.08 11.79
CA VAL A 138 -8.29 23.99 11.16
C VAL A 138 -8.55 22.86 12.14
N LEU A 139 -9.59 22.07 11.89
CA LEU A 139 -9.75 20.75 12.50
C LEU A 139 -9.13 19.70 11.58
N PHE A 140 -8.05 19.09 12.05
CA PHE A 140 -7.46 17.90 11.46
C PHE A 140 -8.19 16.66 11.97
N THR A 141 -8.77 15.89 11.06
CA THR A 141 -9.56 14.70 11.37
C THR A 141 -8.98 13.50 10.65
N VAL A 142 -8.81 12.39 11.37
CA VAL A 142 -8.62 11.06 10.77
C VAL A 142 -9.92 10.31 10.98
N ALA A 143 -10.54 9.88 9.88
CA ALA A 143 -11.69 9.00 9.88
C ALA A 143 -11.27 7.61 9.40
N ALA A 144 -11.81 6.57 10.05
CA ALA A 144 -11.61 5.17 9.66
C ALA A 144 -12.91 4.63 9.09
N ARG A 145 -12.81 3.70 8.15
CA ARG A 145 -13.97 2.95 7.65
C ARG A 145 -14.32 1.81 8.57
N ASP A 146 -15.62 1.69 8.87
CA ASP A 146 -16.16 0.50 9.49
C ASP A 146 -16.28 -0.66 8.48
N ARG A 147 -16.77 -1.81 8.96
CA ARG A 147 -16.93 -3.02 8.14
C ARG A 147 -17.87 -2.85 6.93
N ASN A 148 -18.68 -1.79 6.89
CA ASN A 148 -19.58 -1.47 5.77
C ASN A 148 -19.02 -0.34 4.89
N ASN A 149 -17.73 -0.03 5.01
CA ASN A 149 -17.07 1.08 4.32
C ASN A 149 -17.57 2.49 4.69
N LEU A 150 -18.29 2.63 5.81
CA LEU A 150 -18.77 3.93 6.29
C LEU A 150 -17.68 4.61 7.12
N LEU A 151 -17.40 5.89 6.83
CA LEU A 151 -16.40 6.66 7.55
C LEU A 151 -16.88 7.11 8.92
N ARG A 152 -16.02 6.94 9.93
CA ARG A 152 -16.22 7.38 11.32
C ARG A 152 -14.97 8.11 11.80
N PRO A 153 -15.09 9.33 12.35
CA PRO A 153 -13.95 10.00 12.97
C PRO A 153 -13.37 9.13 14.10
N VAL A 154 -12.07 8.84 14.03
CA VAL A 154 -11.31 8.13 15.07
C VAL A 154 -10.30 9.04 15.78
N PHE A 155 -10.00 10.19 15.18
CA PHE A 155 -9.15 11.21 15.77
C PHE A 155 -9.52 12.60 15.26
N VAL A 156 -9.53 13.59 16.16
CA VAL A 156 -9.73 15.01 15.82
C VAL A 156 -8.78 15.86 16.64
N ARG A 157 -8.12 16.83 15.99
CA ARG A 157 -7.21 17.78 16.63
C ARG A 157 -7.34 19.15 15.99
N SER A 158 -7.42 20.21 16.79
CA SER A 158 -7.24 21.57 16.29
C SER A 158 -5.77 21.82 15.99
N ILE A 159 -5.47 22.33 14.80
CA ILE A 159 -4.13 22.79 14.40
C ILE A 159 -4.23 24.30 14.15
N ASP A 160 -3.45 25.08 14.89
CA ASP A 160 -3.25 26.50 14.64
C ASP A 160 -1.90 26.66 13.90
N PRO A 161 -1.89 27.17 12.65
CA PRO A 161 -0.64 27.32 11.88
C PRO A 161 0.35 28.32 12.51
N SER A 162 -0.10 29.14 13.46
CA SER A 162 0.75 30.05 14.23
C SER A 162 1.34 29.43 15.50
N ASP A 163 1.01 28.17 15.83
CA ASP A 163 1.57 27.48 16.99
C ASP A 163 3.09 27.37 16.88
N TYR A 164 3.80 27.93 17.87
CA TYR A 164 5.26 27.96 17.90
C TYR A 164 5.89 26.58 18.16
N HIS A 165 5.11 25.56 18.51
CA HIS A 165 5.58 24.17 18.60
C HIS A 165 5.65 23.46 17.25
N ILE A 166 5.14 24.07 16.17
CA ILE A 166 5.37 23.55 14.81
C ILE A 166 6.86 23.67 14.49
N VAL A 167 7.52 22.54 14.27
CA VAL A 167 8.94 22.48 13.93
C VAL A 167 9.13 23.08 12.54
N ARG A 168 10.03 24.05 12.40
CA ARG A 168 10.34 24.71 11.11
C ARG A 168 11.80 24.54 10.70
N GLU A 169 12.47 23.56 11.29
CA GLU A 169 13.84 23.18 10.95
C GLU A 169 13.89 22.52 9.57
N SER A 170 15.04 22.63 8.90
CA SER A 170 15.24 21.95 7.62
C SER A 170 15.30 20.43 7.85
N PRO A 171 14.62 19.61 7.02
CA PRO A 171 14.74 18.16 7.07
C PRO A 171 16.12 17.64 6.60
N ALA A 172 16.94 18.50 5.99
CA ALA A 172 18.23 18.11 5.45
C ALA A 172 19.24 17.75 6.54
N ALA A 173 19.66 16.48 6.57
CA ALA A 173 20.60 15.96 7.58
C ALA A 173 21.90 15.41 6.96
N GLY A 174 22.33 15.98 5.83
CA GLY A 174 23.52 15.53 5.09
C GLY A 174 23.25 14.42 4.08
N ASP A 175 21.98 14.24 3.69
CA ASP A 175 21.59 13.32 2.63
C ASP A 175 21.94 13.86 1.26
N GLU A 176 22.08 12.94 0.31
CA GLU A 176 22.30 13.30 -1.07
C GLU A 176 21.05 13.06 -1.93
N VAL A 177 20.69 14.06 -2.72
CA VAL A 177 19.58 14.00 -3.66
C VAL A 177 20.10 13.80 -5.07
N PHE A 178 19.61 12.75 -5.74
CA PHE A 178 19.81 12.52 -7.17
C PHE A 178 18.54 12.88 -7.94
N ILE A 179 18.70 13.67 -9.00
CA ILE A 179 17.65 13.90 -9.98
C ILE A 179 17.81 12.87 -11.08
N LEU A 180 16.81 11.99 -11.24
CA LEU A 180 16.79 10.96 -12.29
C LEU A 180 15.99 11.44 -13.51
N GLN A 181 14.91 12.18 -13.26
CA GLN A 181 14.10 12.84 -14.28
C GLN A 181 13.41 14.07 -13.67
N GLU A 182 13.41 15.20 -14.37
CA GLU A 182 12.64 16.39 -13.99
C GLU A 182 11.96 16.95 -15.25
N LYS A 183 10.63 17.00 -15.24
CA LYS A 183 9.78 17.34 -16.40
C LYS A 183 8.93 18.58 -16.16
N GLY A 184 8.88 19.11 -14.95
CA GLY A 184 8.17 20.35 -14.66
C GLY A 184 7.98 20.60 -13.18
N ASP A 185 7.14 21.60 -12.90
CA ASP A 185 6.73 21.99 -11.55
C ASP A 185 6.01 20.81 -10.84
N PRO A 186 6.31 20.53 -9.55
CA PRO A 186 5.65 19.47 -8.78
C PRO A 186 4.12 19.62 -8.70
N HIS A 187 3.57 20.82 -8.78
CA HIS A 187 2.11 21.00 -8.76
C HIS A 187 1.42 20.51 -10.05
N ASP A 188 2.18 20.27 -11.12
CA ASP A 188 1.71 19.83 -12.43
C ASP A 188 2.26 18.44 -12.81
N LYS A 189 3.05 17.80 -11.94
CA LYS A 189 3.70 16.51 -12.21
C LYS A 189 3.42 15.54 -11.06
N VAL A 190 3.61 14.26 -11.35
CA VAL A 190 3.67 13.23 -10.33
C VAL A 190 5.11 13.12 -9.87
N ASP A 191 5.35 13.27 -8.58
CA ASP A 191 6.70 13.26 -8.01
C ASP A 191 6.95 11.93 -7.29
N PHE A 192 7.80 11.08 -7.88
CA PHE A 192 8.24 9.83 -7.26
C PHE A 192 9.62 9.97 -6.66
N VAL A 193 9.78 9.45 -5.44
CA VAL A 193 11.06 9.51 -4.72
C VAL A 193 11.49 8.13 -4.28
N PHE A 194 12.66 7.72 -4.78
CA PHE A 194 13.36 6.56 -4.27
C PHE A 194 14.10 6.90 -2.98
N VAL A 195 14.00 6.07 -1.94
CA VAL A 195 14.72 6.23 -0.68
C VAL A 195 15.64 5.02 -0.48
N ALA A 196 16.90 5.27 -0.15
CA ALA A 196 17.88 4.23 0.09
C ALA A 196 17.67 3.55 1.45
N GLU A 197 17.61 2.22 1.45
CA GLU A 197 17.66 1.41 2.67
C GLU A 197 18.72 0.30 2.55
N GLY A 198 19.53 0.13 3.59
CA GLY A 198 20.60 -0.87 3.57
C GLY A 198 21.73 -0.60 2.57
N TYR A 199 21.84 0.60 2.01
CA TYR A 199 22.97 0.96 1.17
C TYR A 199 24.04 1.66 2.02
N THR A 200 25.21 1.04 2.18
CA THR A 200 26.34 1.69 2.86
C THR A 200 26.87 2.90 2.10
N ALA A 201 27.69 3.73 2.74
CA ALA A 201 28.35 4.87 2.08
C ALA A 201 29.11 4.48 0.78
N ALA A 202 29.74 3.30 0.76
CA ALA A 202 30.44 2.78 -0.41
C ALA A 202 29.48 2.34 -1.55
N ALA A 203 28.21 2.09 -1.23
CA ALA A 203 27.18 1.67 -2.18
C ALA A 203 26.36 2.85 -2.74
N ARG A 204 26.79 4.09 -2.53
CA ARG A 204 26.15 5.30 -3.07
C ARG A 204 25.87 5.23 -4.57
N ASP A 205 26.89 4.91 -5.37
CA ASP A 205 26.75 4.83 -6.83
C ASP A 205 25.89 3.65 -7.26
N LYS A 206 25.91 2.56 -6.47
CA LYS A 206 25.01 1.41 -6.67
C LYS A 206 23.55 1.84 -6.47
N PHE A 207 23.23 2.54 -5.39
CA PHE A 207 21.87 3.04 -5.15
C PHE A 207 21.38 3.91 -6.30
N ARG A 208 22.19 4.87 -6.76
CA ARG A 208 21.83 5.72 -7.90
C ARG A 208 21.56 4.88 -9.18
N ALA A 209 22.38 3.88 -9.45
CA ALA A 209 22.21 2.98 -10.59
C ALA A 209 20.97 2.08 -10.47
N ASP A 210 20.68 1.58 -9.26
CA ASP A 210 19.50 0.77 -8.98
C ASP A 210 18.21 1.60 -9.16
N ALA A 211 18.17 2.82 -8.62
CA ALA A 211 17.04 3.73 -8.80
C ALA A 211 16.83 4.09 -10.28
N GLY A 212 17.91 4.33 -11.04
CA GLY A 212 17.84 4.51 -12.49
C GLY A 212 17.27 3.29 -13.21
N ARG A 213 17.75 2.07 -12.89
CA ARG A 213 17.25 0.82 -13.47
C ARG A 213 15.76 0.60 -13.19
N MET A 214 15.30 0.86 -11.96
CA MET A 214 13.89 0.75 -11.61
C MET A 214 13.04 1.82 -12.33
N THR A 215 13.57 3.03 -12.48
CA THR A 215 12.92 4.11 -13.25
C THR A 215 12.72 3.71 -14.70
N ASP A 216 13.75 3.18 -15.36
CA ASP A 216 13.67 2.75 -16.75
C ASP A 216 12.67 1.59 -16.93
N PHE A 217 12.71 0.60 -16.04
CA PHE A 217 11.76 -0.52 -16.06
C PHE A 217 10.31 -0.05 -15.88
N LEU A 218 10.05 0.89 -14.96
CA LEU A 218 8.72 1.47 -14.77
C LEU A 218 8.18 2.10 -16.06
N PHE A 219 9.03 2.89 -16.74
CA PHE A 219 8.64 3.60 -17.96
C PHE A 219 8.65 2.74 -19.22
N ASP A 220 8.95 1.44 -19.12
CA ASP A 220 8.69 0.46 -20.18
C ASP A 220 7.25 -0.10 -20.14
N LEU A 221 6.51 0.17 -19.05
CA LEU A 221 5.18 -0.39 -18.78
C LEU A 221 4.07 0.63 -18.96
N GLU A 222 2.95 0.24 -19.55
CA GLU A 222 1.76 1.10 -19.62
C GLU A 222 1.01 1.14 -18.27
N PRO A 223 0.44 2.29 -17.87
CA PRO A 223 0.37 3.55 -18.61
C PRO A 223 1.57 4.49 -18.38
N TYR A 224 2.52 4.13 -17.52
CA TYR A 224 3.68 4.97 -17.19
C TYR A 224 4.50 5.33 -18.41
N LYS A 225 4.66 4.41 -19.36
CA LYS A 225 5.37 4.60 -20.62
C LYS A 225 4.79 5.73 -21.45
N SER A 226 3.50 5.67 -21.78
CA SER A 226 2.84 6.71 -22.57
C SER A 226 2.70 8.03 -21.82
N LEU A 227 2.72 7.98 -20.48
CA LEU A 227 2.60 9.15 -19.61
C LEU A 227 3.93 9.59 -18.97
N ARG A 228 5.09 9.17 -19.49
CA ARG A 228 6.41 9.42 -18.86
C ARG A 228 6.69 10.90 -18.60
N ASP A 229 6.23 11.79 -19.46
CA ASP A 229 6.41 13.25 -19.32
C ASP A 229 5.58 13.87 -18.18
N ARG A 230 4.72 13.08 -17.53
CA ARG A 230 3.94 13.48 -16.35
C ARG A 230 4.73 13.37 -15.06
N PHE A 231 5.95 12.84 -15.06
CA PHE A 231 6.67 12.48 -13.85
C PHE A 231 7.95 13.27 -13.63
N ASN A 232 8.14 13.70 -12.39
CA ASN A 232 9.44 13.95 -11.80
C ASN A 232 9.88 12.70 -11.03
N VAL A 233 11.16 12.35 -11.11
CA VAL A 233 11.73 11.20 -10.41
C VAL A 233 13.04 11.61 -9.75
N ARG A 234 13.08 11.50 -8.42
CA ARG A 234 14.26 11.80 -7.61
C ARG A 234 14.62 10.60 -6.74
N ALA A 235 15.82 10.62 -6.17
CA ALA A 235 16.25 9.63 -5.20
C ALA A 235 16.98 10.33 -4.05
N VAL A 236 16.75 9.89 -2.82
CA VAL A 236 17.40 10.42 -1.62
C VAL A 236 18.23 9.32 -0.97
N PHE A 237 19.52 9.59 -0.81
CA PHE A 237 20.50 8.68 -0.27
C PHE A 237 20.96 9.14 1.11
N ARG A 238 20.58 8.35 2.12
CA ARG A 238 21.19 8.39 3.45
C ARG A 238 22.01 7.10 3.64
N PRO A 239 23.33 7.17 3.87
CA PRO A 239 24.14 5.96 3.99
C PRO A 239 23.78 5.17 5.26
N ALA A 240 23.52 3.87 5.08
CA ALA A 240 23.30 2.94 6.17
C ALA A 240 24.62 2.49 6.82
N PRO A 241 24.64 2.26 8.15
CA PRO A 241 25.79 1.64 8.81
C PRO A 241 26.12 0.23 8.30
N GLU A 242 25.09 -0.57 7.98
CA GLU A 242 25.22 -1.92 7.45
C GLU A 242 24.43 -2.12 6.16
N ALA A 243 24.84 -3.11 5.37
CA ALA A 243 24.15 -3.50 4.15
C ALA A 243 22.96 -4.44 4.41
N GLY A 244 21.93 -4.37 3.58
CA GLY A 244 20.74 -5.24 3.65
C GLY A 244 19.66 -4.72 4.60
N MET A 245 18.95 -5.63 5.27
CA MET A 245 17.93 -5.31 6.27
C MET A 245 17.80 -6.47 7.27
N ASP A 246 16.91 -6.35 8.24
CA ASP A 246 16.63 -7.43 9.21
C ASP A 246 15.98 -8.65 8.54
N GLU A 247 16.43 -9.84 8.92
CA GLU A 247 15.85 -11.14 8.56
C GLU A 247 15.58 -12.00 9.82
N PRO A 248 14.54 -11.68 10.62
CA PRO A 248 14.31 -12.29 11.94
C PRO A 248 14.21 -13.82 11.93
N ARG A 249 13.54 -14.43 10.95
CA ARG A 249 13.43 -15.90 10.81
C ARG A 249 14.79 -16.58 10.55
N GLN A 250 15.75 -15.84 9.99
CA GLN A 250 17.13 -16.29 9.79
C GLN A 250 18.07 -15.88 10.94
N ARG A 251 17.55 -15.17 11.95
CA ARG A 251 18.32 -14.60 13.08
C ARG A 251 19.45 -13.66 12.62
N ALA A 252 19.24 -12.96 11.52
CA ALA A 252 20.14 -11.91 11.05
C ALA A 252 19.50 -10.55 11.31
N TYR A 253 20.23 -9.67 11.98
CA TYR A 253 19.78 -8.32 12.32
C TYR A 253 20.87 -7.32 11.89
N ARG A 254 20.47 -6.24 11.24
CA ARG A 254 21.32 -5.25 10.58
C ARG A 254 20.91 -3.87 11.05
N LYS A 255 21.89 -3.05 11.44
CA LYS A 255 21.61 -1.64 11.74
C LYS A 255 21.53 -0.82 10.45
N THR A 256 20.31 -0.51 10.04
CA THR A 256 20.00 0.26 8.83
C THR A 256 19.35 1.60 9.16
N VAL A 257 18.98 2.37 8.13
CA VAL A 257 18.47 3.73 8.29
C VAL A 257 17.00 3.71 8.64
N LEU A 258 16.20 2.90 7.95
CA LEU A 258 14.75 2.89 8.08
C LEU A 258 14.22 1.76 8.97
N ASP A 259 15.13 0.98 9.56
CA ASP A 259 14.81 -0.19 10.39
C ASP A 259 13.84 -1.14 9.63
N ALA A 260 14.09 -1.33 8.32
CA ALA A 260 13.31 -2.24 7.49
C ALA A 260 13.50 -3.70 7.91
N SER A 261 12.45 -4.50 7.78
CA SER A 261 12.49 -5.91 8.18
C SER A 261 11.71 -6.80 7.22
N PHE A 262 12.28 -7.97 6.90
CA PHE A 262 11.48 -9.11 6.45
C PHE A 262 10.62 -9.62 7.60
N ASN A 263 9.69 -10.53 7.29
CA ASN A 263 8.87 -11.20 8.32
C ASN A 263 7.84 -10.27 8.98
N ALA A 264 7.45 -9.19 8.29
CA ALA A 264 6.34 -8.35 8.69
C ALA A 264 5.08 -9.22 8.89
N PHE A 265 4.46 -9.08 10.08
CA PHE A 265 3.30 -9.87 10.51
C PHE A 265 3.49 -11.40 10.36
N ASP A 266 4.73 -11.87 10.54
CA ASP A 266 5.16 -13.26 10.47
C ASP A 266 5.08 -13.91 9.06
N LEU A 267 4.90 -13.10 8.01
CA LEU A 267 4.95 -13.56 6.62
C LEU A 267 6.39 -13.55 6.08
N ASP A 268 6.90 -14.71 5.64
CA ASP A 268 8.35 -14.90 5.41
C ASP A 268 9.01 -13.84 4.52
N ARG A 269 8.31 -13.36 3.48
CA ARG A 269 8.88 -12.47 2.47
C ARG A 269 8.25 -11.07 2.45
N TYR A 270 7.33 -10.80 3.37
CA TYR A 270 6.69 -9.50 3.47
C TYR A 270 7.63 -8.54 4.19
N MET A 271 7.85 -7.39 3.57
CA MET A 271 8.79 -6.37 4.02
C MET A 271 8.05 -5.08 4.35
N LEU A 272 8.33 -4.50 5.51
CA LEU A 272 7.80 -3.19 5.91
C LEU A 272 8.91 -2.34 6.54
N ILE A 273 8.62 -1.04 6.66
CA ILE A 273 9.49 -0.02 7.22
C ILE A 273 8.96 0.35 8.61
N GLU A 274 9.72 0.07 9.67
CA GLU A 274 9.27 0.36 11.03
C GLU A 274 9.51 1.83 11.41
N ALA A 275 10.52 2.50 10.83
CA ALA A 275 10.84 3.91 11.10
C ALA A 275 10.20 4.88 10.09
N ASP A 276 8.88 4.84 9.99
CA ASP A 276 8.07 5.68 9.08
C ASP A 276 8.34 7.19 9.26
N HIS A 277 8.40 7.69 10.51
CA HIS A 277 8.64 9.12 10.75
C HIS A 277 9.97 9.57 10.15
N ARG A 278 10.99 8.71 10.24
CA ARG A 278 12.32 8.96 9.68
C ARG A 278 12.32 8.86 8.16
N MET A 279 11.61 7.90 7.58
CA MET A 279 11.47 7.77 6.13
C MET A 279 10.88 9.05 5.52
N HIS A 280 9.79 9.57 6.09
CA HIS A 280 9.17 10.80 5.64
C HIS A 280 10.00 12.05 5.91
N GLU A 281 10.79 12.06 6.98
CA GLU A 281 11.78 13.12 7.23
C GLU A 281 12.88 13.17 6.17
N ILE A 282 13.43 12.01 5.80
CA ILE A 282 14.42 11.91 4.71
C ILE A 282 13.81 12.38 3.39
N ALA A 283 12.61 11.89 3.06
CA ALA A 283 11.95 12.21 1.80
C ALA A 283 11.49 13.67 1.70
N GLY A 284 11.13 14.31 2.84
CA GLY A 284 10.63 15.69 2.90
C GLY A 284 11.61 16.78 2.44
N GLN A 285 12.83 16.41 2.04
CA GLN A 285 13.81 17.28 1.39
C GLN A 285 13.45 17.61 -0.07
N VAL A 286 12.58 16.82 -0.69
CA VAL A 286 12.13 16.98 -2.07
C VAL A 286 10.61 16.83 -2.16
N PRO A 287 9.95 17.42 -3.17
CA PRO A 287 8.54 17.16 -3.44
C PRO A 287 8.30 15.68 -3.79
N TYR A 288 7.19 15.12 -3.31
CA TYR A 288 6.77 13.76 -3.66
C TYR A 288 5.27 13.49 -3.40
N ASP A 289 4.71 12.61 -4.23
CA ASP A 289 3.38 12.02 -4.09
C ASP A 289 3.44 10.55 -3.64
N ALA A 290 4.52 9.83 -3.98
CA ALA A 290 4.72 8.44 -3.56
C ALA A 290 6.19 8.13 -3.27
N LEU A 291 6.42 7.28 -2.26
CA LEU A 291 7.75 6.82 -1.85
C LEU A 291 8.02 5.39 -2.30
N ILE A 292 9.25 5.16 -2.75
CA ILE A 292 9.75 3.85 -3.17
C ILE A 292 11.05 3.56 -2.41
N VAL A 293 11.01 2.62 -1.48
CA VAL A 293 12.19 2.22 -0.72
C VAL A 293 12.90 1.07 -1.45
N LEU A 294 14.17 1.30 -1.79
CA LEU A 294 15.03 0.26 -2.36
C LEU A 294 15.90 -0.33 -1.26
N VAL A 295 15.91 -1.66 -1.15
CA VAL A 295 16.73 -2.36 -0.17
C VAL A 295 17.86 -3.14 -0.84
N ASP A 296 19.11 -2.88 -0.45
CA ASP A 296 20.31 -3.54 -0.97
C ASP A 296 20.41 -5.03 -0.57
N SER A 297 19.58 -5.87 -1.19
CA SER A 297 19.50 -7.31 -0.92
C SER A 297 19.19 -8.12 -2.18
N LYS A 298 19.67 -9.36 -2.19
CA LYS A 298 19.43 -10.38 -3.22
C LYS A 298 18.22 -11.27 -2.93
N ARG A 299 17.70 -11.24 -1.71
CA ARG A 299 16.57 -12.07 -1.30
C ARG A 299 15.29 -11.55 -1.97
N TYR A 300 14.43 -12.44 -2.44
CA TYR A 300 13.12 -12.05 -2.97
C TYR A 300 12.20 -11.57 -1.85
N GLY A 301 11.72 -10.33 -1.96
CA GLY A 301 10.74 -9.75 -1.06
C GLY A 301 10.32 -8.36 -1.49
N GLY A 302 9.18 -7.95 -0.97
CA GLY A 302 8.58 -6.65 -1.18
C GLY A 302 7.42 -6.44 -0.21
N GLY A 303 6.89 -5.24 -0.24
CA GLY A 303 5.67 -4.90 0.46
C GLY A 303 5.28 -3.45 0.21
N SER A 304 4.11 -3.08 0.69
CA SER A 304 3.57 -1.76 0.48
C SER A 304 2.51 -1.45 1.51
N ILE A 305 2.31 -0.16 1.74
CA ILE A 305 1.14 0.40 2.42
C ILE A 305 0.50 1.37 1.44
N ALA A 306 -0.80 1.17 1.17
CA ALA A 306 -1.52 1.94 0.15
C ALA A 306 -1.54 3.44 0.48
N PHE A 307 -1.26 4.27 -0.53
CA PHE A 307 -1.13 5.74 -0.42
C PHE A 307 -0.09 6.19 0.62
N ASP A 308 1.04 5.48 0.64
CA ASP A 308 2.17 5.80 1.50
C ASP A 308 3.52 5.50 0.85
N TYR A 309 3.93 4.23 0.90
CA TYR A 309 5.20 3.77 0.33
C TYR A 309 5.09 2.35 -0.19
N CYS A 310 5.97 2.01 -1.13
CA CYS A 310 6.33 0.63 -1.41
C CYS A 310 7.80 0.36 -1.09
N VAL A 311 8.14 -0.90 -0.82
CA VAL A 311 9.50 -1.36 -0.54
C VAL A 311 9.80 -2.62 -1.35
N THR A 312 11.00 -2.69 -1.92
CA THR A 312 11.45 -3.87 -2.68
C THR A 312 12.94 -4.11 -2.49
N THR A 313 13.37 -5.37 -2.55
CA THR A 313 14.80 -5.67 -2.75
C THR A 313 15.20 -5.38 -4.20
N VAL A 314 16.50 -5.18 -4.48
CA VAL A 314 16.97 -4.70 -5.80
C VAL A 314 17.78 -5.70 -6.63
N ASP A 315 18.36 -6.73 -6.02
CA ASP A 315 19.30 -7.65 -6.67
C ASP A 315 18.73 -9.07 -6.88
N HIS A 316 17.40 -9.24 -6.75
CA HIS A 316 16.73 -10.46 -7.17
C HIS A 316 16.27 -10.32 -8.64
N PRO A 317 16.30 -11.39 -9.48
CA PRO A 317 15.87 -11.29 -10.88
C PRO A 317 14.43 -10.79 -11.09
N ARG A 318 13.58 -10.96 -10.08
CA ARG A 318 12.18 -10.50 -10.07
C ARG A 318 11.97 -9.15 -9.37
N SER A 319 13.02 -8.51 -8.86
CA SER A 319 12.92 -7.23 -8.15
C SER A 319 12.20 -6.14 -8.95
N PRO A 320 12.43 -5.96 -10.27
CA PRO A 320 11.69 -4.96 -11.04
C PRO A 320 10.17 -5.25 -11.10
N GLU A 321 9.78 -6.52 -11.24
CA GLU A 321 8.37 -6.93 -11.23
C GLU A 321 7.72 -6.68 -9.87
N VAL A 322 8.42 -7.01 -8.78
CA VAL A 322 7.96 -6.77 -7.41
C VAL A 322 7.81 -5.28 -7.17
N PHE A 323 8.81 -4.47 -7.51
CA PHE A 323 8.74 -3.02 -7.40
C PHE A 323 7.46 -2.46 -8.02
N VAL A 324 7.17 -2.80 -9.28
CA VAL A 324 6.00 -2.25 -9.98
C VAL A 324 4.70 -2.79 -9.41
N HIS A 325 4.67 -4.04 -8.96
CA HIS A 325 3.54 -4.61 -8.23
C HIS A 325 3.23 -3.82 -6.95
N GLU A 326 4.24 -3.60 -6.10
CA GLU A 326 4.07 -2.88 -4.84
C GLU A 326 3.73 -1.39 -5.07
N LEU A 327 4.26 -0.77 -6.13
CA LEU A 327 3.86 0.57 -6.53
C LEU A 327 2.38 0.62 -6.99
N GLY A 328 1.87 -0.47 -7.56
CA GLY A 328 0.45 -0.62 -7.88
C GLY A 328 -0.45 -0.47 -6.65
N HIS A 329 -0.02 -0.98 -5.50
CA HIS A 329 -0.69 -0.77 -4.21
C HIS A 329 -0.49 0.66 -3.69
N SER A 330 0.78 1.08 -3.53
CA SER A 330 1.11 2.33 -2.84
C SER A 330 0.67 3.58 -3.59
N PHE A 331 0.73 3.60 -4.92
CA PHE A 331 0.29 4.72 -5.75
C PHE A 331 -1.06 4.47 -6.42
N GLY A 332 -1.26 3.29 -7.00
CA GLY A 332 -2.45 2.97 -7.79
C GLY A 332 -3.70 2.65 -6.96
N GLY A 333 -3.55 2.39 -5.66
CA GLY A 333 -4.65 1.93 -4.80
C GLY A 333 -5.24 0.59 -5.25
N LEU A 334 -4.44 -0.22 -5.95
CA LEU A 334 -4.88 -1.50 -6.49
C LEU A 334 -4.89 -2.56 -5.40
N ALA A 335 -5.86 -3.47 -5.45
CA ALA A 335 -5.85 -4.69 -4.66
C ALA A 335 -5.00 -5.77 -5.31
N ASP A 336 -4.58 -6.74 -4.51
CA ASP A 336 -4.10 -8.01 -5.02
C ASP A 336 -5.21 -8.76 -5.75
N GLU A 337 -4.89 -9.28 -6.92
CA GLU A 337 -5.78 -10.12 -7.74
C GLU A 337 -5.51 -11.61 -7.52
N TYR A 338 -4.46 -11.97 -6.76
CA TYR A 338 -4.23 -13.35 -6.31
C TYR A 338 -5.35 -13.85 -5.40
N TYR A 339 -5.60 -15.16 -5.42
CA TYR A 339 -6.63 -15.80 -4.58
C TYR A 339 -6.19 -17.13 -3.93
N GLN A 340 -4.94 -17.56 -4.14
CA GLN A 340 -4.37 -18.79 -3.56
C GLN A 340 -3.09 -18.51 -2.75
N SER A 341 -2.78 -17.24 -2.49
CA SER A 341 -1.59 -16.84 -1.74
C SER A 341 -1.79 -17.06 -0.24
N GLU A 342 -0.71 -17.39 0.46
CA GLU A 342 -0.67 -17.37 1.91
C GLU A 342 -0.74 -15.92 2.39
N VAL A 343 -1.67 -15.63 3.30
CA VAL A 343 -1.86 -14.30 3.92
C VAL A 343 -2.02 -14.46 5.42
N SER A 344 -1.63 -13.44 6.18
CA SER A 344 -1.81 -13.37 7.64
C SER A 344 -3.15 -12.75 8.05
N TYR A 345 -3.91 -12.23 7.08
CA TYR A 345 -5.16 -11.50 7.29
C TYR A 345 -6.37 -12.44 7.39
N ASN A 346 -7.24 -12.18 8.35
CA ASN A 346 -8.55 -12.83 8.45
C ASN A 346 -9.65 -11.89 7.94
N GLU A 347 -10.47 -12.34 6.99
CA GLU A 347 -11.62 -11.60 6.43
C GLU A 347 -11.29 -10.18 5.92
N PHE A 348 -10.17 -10.01 5.21
CA PHE A 348 -9.70 -8.71 4.71
C PHE A 348 -10.76 -7.98 3.85
N TYR A 349 -11.55 -8.72 3.07
CA TYR A 349 -12.74 -8.23 2.37
C TYR A 349 -14.00 -8.86 2.98
N PRO A 350 -14.81 -8.09 3.73
CA PRO A 350 -16.04 -8.60 4.31
C PRO A 350 -17.04 -9.06 3.23
N LYS A 351 -17.72 -10.18 3.47
CA LYS A 351 -18.77 -10.68 2.57
C LYS A 351 -19.94 -9.68 2.48
N GLY A 352 -20.44 -9.47 1.26
CA GLY A 352 -21.58 -8.59 1.01
C GLY A 352 -21.24 -7.10 0.99
N VAL A 353 -19.96 -6.75 1.02
CA VAL A 353 -19.47 -5.37 0.96
C VAL A 353 -18.60 -5.23 -0.29
N GLU A 354 -18.86 -4.20 -1.08
CA GLU A 354 -18.08 -3.91 -2.28
C GLU A 354 -16.70 -3.36 -1.86
N PRO A 355 -15.58 -3.96 -2.33
CA PRO A 355 -14.24 -3.41 -2.07
C PRO A 355 -14.11 -1.97 -2.56
N LEU A 356 -13.14 -1.20 -2.07
CA LEU A 356 -12.94 0.17 -2.55
C LEU A 356 -11.96 0.24 -3.72
N GLU A 357 -11.10 -0.77 -3.79
CA GLU A 357 -10.08 -0.92 -4.81
C GLU A 357 -10.72 -1.09 -6.19
N PRO A 358 -10.17 -0.44 -7.22
CA PRO A 358 -10.82 -0.34 -8.52
C PRO A 358 -10.74 -1.62 -9.35
N ASN A 359 -9.80 -2.53 -9.04
CA ASN A 359 -9.48 -3.72 -9.83
C ASN A 359 -10.03 -5.03 -9.26
N ILE A 360 -10.85 -4.98 -8.21
CA ILE A 360 -11.59 -6.16 -7.73
C ILE A 360 -13.03 -5.78 -7.42
N THR A 361 -13.95 -6.74 -7.47
CA THR A 361 -15.37 -6.51 -7.12
C THR A 361 -15.97 -7.69 -6.36
N ALA A 362 -16.92 -7.41 -5.47
CA ALA A 362 -17.76 -8.43 -4.85
C ALA A 362 -18.98 -8.78 -5.73
N LEU A 363 -19.14 -8.08 -6.87
CA LEU A 363 -20.20 -8.28 -7.85
C LEU A 363 -21.60 -8.22 -7.21
N LEU A 364 -21.81 -7.26 -6.29
CA LEU A 364 -23.09 -7.11 -5.60
C LEU A 364 -24.24 -6.76 -6.57
N ASP A 365 -23.92 -6.04 -7.67
CA ASP A 365 -24.82 -5.83 -8.81
C ASP A 365 -24.12 -6.22 -10.12
N PRO A 366 -24.48 -7.37 -10.73
CA PRO A 366 -23.95 -7.79 -12.03
C PRO A 366 -24.24 -6.83 -13.18
N ALA A 367 -25.26 -5.96 -13.06
CA ALA A 367 -25.58 -4.95 -14.07
C ALA A 367 -24.70 -3.69 -13.95
N ASP A 368 -24.02 -3.50 -12.81
CA ASP A 368 -23.21 -2.31 -12.51
C ASP A 368 -21.82 -2.66 -11.96
N VAL A 369 -21.10 -3.50 -12.71
CA VAL A 369 -19.70 -3.83 -12.41
C VAL A 369 -18.83 -2.56 -12.47
N LYS A 370 -17.88 -2.41 -11.54
CA LYS A 370 -16.96 -1.25 -11.44
C LYS A 370 -16.32 -0.81 -12.77
N TRP A 371 -15.92 -1.76 -13.60
CA TRP A 371 -15.29 -1.50 -14.90
C TRP A 371 -16.21 -1.82 -16.08
N LYS A 372 -17.53 -1.68 -15.92
CA LYS A 372 -18.54 -1.92 -16.96
C LYS A 372 -18.20 -1.27 -18.30
N GLY A 373 -17.67 -0.05 -18.28
CA GLY A 373 -17.27 0.68 -19.49
C GLY A 373 -16.08 0.06 -20.25
N LEU A 374 -15.35 -0.88 -19.65
CA LEU A 374 -14.21 -1.56 -20.24
C LEU A 374 -14.49 -3.03 -20.60
N LEU A 375 -15.66 -3.57 -20.26
CA LEU A 375 -16.00 -4.98 -20.54
C LEU A 375 -15.93 -5.28 -22.03
N ALA A 376 -15.35 -6.43 -22.37
CA ALA A 376 -15.32 -6.91 -23.74
C ALA A 376 -16.76 -7.16 -24.26
N PRO A 377 -17.09 -6.76 -25.49
CA PRO A 377 -18.44 -6.96 -26.04
C PRO A 377 -18.88 -8.43 -25.98
N GLY A 378 -20.08 -8.66 -25.43
CA GLY A 378 -20.68 -9.99 -25.31
C GLY A 378 -20.07 -10.91 -24.26
N ILE A 379 -19.16 -10.42 -23.40
CA ILE A 379 -18.59 -11.24 -22.33
C ILE A 379 -19.63 -11.55 -21.26
N GLY A 380 -19.62 -12.79 -20.75
CA GLY A 380 -20.48 -13.19 -19.64
C GLY A 380 -20.08 -12.52 -18.33
N VAL A 381 -21.06 -12.21 -17.48
CA VAL A 381 -20.87 -11.66 -16.13
C VAL A 381 -21.62 -12.57 -15.13
N PRO A 382 -20.92 -13.34 -14.28
CA PRO A 382 -19.46 -13.53 -14.24
C PRO A 382 -18.93 -14.27 -15.49
N THR A 383 -17.63 -14.12 -15.76
CA THR A 383 -16.97 -14.71 -16.93
C THR A 383 -16.44 -16.11 -16.59
N GLU A 384 -17.01 -17.15 -17.23
CA GLU A 384 -16.53 -18.53 -17.12
C GLU A 384 -15.19 -18.68 -17.86
N TYR A 385 -14.17 -19.22 -17.17
CA TYR A 385 -12.81 -19.32 -17.71
C TYR A 385 -12.11 -20.64 -17.39
N GLY A 386 -12.86 -21.69 -17.03
CA GLY A 386 -12.34 -23.02 -16.74
C GLY A 386 -11.69 -23.12 -15.36
N LYS A 387 -12.00 -22.19 -14.44
CA LYS A 387 -11.41 -22.12 -13.10
C LYS A 387 -11.60 -23.42 -12.34
N GLU A 388 -12.84 -23.87 -12.19
CA GLU A 388 -13.17 -25.02 -11.35
C GLU A 388 -12.49 -26.30 -11.85
N ARG A 389 -12.50 -26.50 -13.17
CA ARG A 389 -11.81 -27.65 -13.78
C ARG A 389 -10.30 -27.57 -13.60
N THR A 390 -9.72 -26.39 -13.77
CA THR A 390 -8.27 -26.16 -13.56
C THR A 390 -7.88 -26.43 -12.11
N GLU A 391 -8.67 -25.94 -11.15
CA GLU A 391 -8.43 -26.14 -9.72
C GLU A 391 -8.56 -27.61 -9.30
N ALA A 392 -9.55 -28.33 -9.83
CA ALA A 392 -9.69 -29.77 -9.61
C ALA A 392 -8.44 -30.53 -10.09
N LEU A 393 -7.97 -30.25 -11.32
CA LEU A 393 -6.77 -30.88 -11.88
C LEU A 393 -5.50 -30.50 -11.09
N GLN A 394 -5.40 -29.27 -10.60
CA GLN A 394 -4.30 -28.85 -9.73
C GLN A 394 -4.34 -29.57 -8.37
N ALA A 395 -5.52 -29.80 -7.81
CA ALA A 395 -5.68 -30.58 -6.59
C ALA A 395 -5.25 -32.05 -6.82
N GLU A 396 -5.72 -32.68 -7.89
CA GLU A 396 -5.28 -34.02 -8.32
C GLU A 396 -3.75 -34.09 -8.47
N MET A 397 -3.13 -33.04 -9.05
CA MET A 397 -1.68 -32.98 -9.22
C MET A 397 -0.93 -32.87 -7.88
N ARG A 398 -1.47 -32.09 -6.92
CA ARG A 398 -0.89 -31.99 -5.56
C ARG A 398 -1.00 -33.33 -4.83
N GLU A 399 -2.13 -34.02 -4.93
CA GLU A 399 -2.33 -35.34 -4.34
C GLU A 399 -1.40 -36.39 -4.96
N ALA A 400 -1.28 -36.41 -6.28
CA ALA A 400 -0.37 -37.30 -7.01
C ALA A 400 1.09 -37.07 -6.60
N ARG A 401 1.50 -35.80 -6.42
CA ARG A 401 2.82 -35.45 -5.92
C ARG A 401 3.04 -35.97 -4.50
N ALA A 402 2.13 -35.65 -3.58
CA ALA A 402 2.24 -36.07 -2.18
C ALA A 402 2.28 -37.59 -2.02
N ALA A 403 1.45 -38.32 -2.78
CA ALA A 403 1.47 -39.77 -2.82
C ALA A 403 2.79 -40.32 -3.38
N GLY A 404 3.32 -39.70 -4.45
CA GLY A 404 4.61 -40.04 -5.03
C GLY A 404 5.77 -39.81 -4.06
N ASP A 405 5.81 -38.66 -3.40
CA ASP A 405 6.87 -38.31 -2.43
C ASP A 405 6.83 -39.26 -1.23
N LYS A 406 5.64 -39.63 -0.75
CA LYS A 406 5.46 -40.64 0.30
C LYS A 406 5.94 -42.02 -0.15
N ALA A 407 5.67 -42.42 -1.39
CA ALA A 407 6.11 -43.70 -1.95
C ALA A 407 7.64 -43.75 -2.08
N VAL A 408 8.28 -42.68 -2.58
CA VAL A 408 9.73 -42.55 -2.67
C VAL A 408 10.38 -42.61 -1.28
N ALA A 409 9.84 -41.87 -0.30
CA ALA A 409 10.32 -41.90 1.07
C ALA A 409 10.22 -43.30 1.70
N ALA A 410 9.08 -43.98 1.51
CA ALA A 410 8.87 -45.34 2.02
C ALA A 410 9.79 -46.38 1.35
N ALA A 411 10.01 -46.27 0.04
CA ALA A 411 10.95 -47.14 -0.68
C ALA A 411 12.39 -46.91 -0.22
N LYS A 412 12.80 -45.65 -0.03
CA LYS A 412 14.12 -45.29 0.50
C LYS A 412 14.33 -45.87 1.91
N ALA A 413 13.33 -45.80 2.79
CA ALA A 413 13.38 -46.38 4.13
C ALA A 413 13.51 -47.92 4.12
N LYS A 414 13.06 -48.59 3.06
CA LYS A 414 13.17 -50.05 2.88
C LYS A 414 14.45 -50.48 2.16
N GLY A 415 15.38 -49.56 1.90
CA GLY A 415 16.64 -49.87 1.22
C GLY A 415 16.50 -50.12 -0.29
N ALA A 416 15.46 -49.55 -0.93
CA ALA A 416 15.27 -49.69 -2.37
C ALA A 416 16.49 -49.18 -3.16
N SER A 417 16.80 -49.87 -4.25
CA SER A 417 17.89 -49.51 -5.15
C SER A 417 17.64 -48.17 -5.87
N ALA A 418 18.71 -47.54 -6.35
CA ALA A 418 18.61 -46.32 -7.15
C ALA A 418 17.69 -46.49 -8.39
N GLY A 419 17.66 -47.68 -8.99
CA GLY A 419 16.78 -47.98 -10.12
C GLY A 419 15.30 -48.03 -9.75
N GLU A 420 14.97 -48.53 -8.57
CA GLU A 420 13.58 -48.56 -8.06
C GLU A 420 13.10 -47.17 -7.67
N LEU A 421 13.94 -46.37 -7.00
CA LEU A 421 13.62 -44.98 -6.68
C LEU A 421 13.38 -44.15 -7.95
N LYS A 422 14.25 -44.31 -8.96
CA LYS A 422 14.10 -43.64 -10.25
C LYS A 422 12.78 -44.01 -10.94
N LYS A 423 12.38 -45.29 -10.93
CA LYS A 423 11.08 -45.73 -11.48
C LYS A 423 9.89 -45.05 -10.79
N LEU A 424 9.94 -44.89 -9.47
CA LEU A 424 8.88 -44.19 -8.71
C LEU A 424 8.84 -42.70 -9.04
N GLU A 425 10.00 -42.06 -9.14
CA GLU A 425 10.10 -40.65 -9.55
C GLU A 425 9.60 -40.43 -10.99
N ASP A 426 9.97 -41.32 -11.92
CA ASP A 426 9.55 -41.23 -13.32
C ASP A 426 8.03 -41.43 -13.45
N ARG A 427 7.45 -42.38 -12.69
CA ARG A 427 6.00 -42.59 -12.63
C ARG A 427 5.28 -41.34 -12.08
N ARG A 428 5.81 -40.73 -11.01
CA ARG A 428 5.28 -39.48 -10.45
C ARG A 428 5.34 -38.35 -11.49
N LYS A 429 6.49 -38.16 -12.14
CA LYS A 429 6.69 -37.14 -13.18
C LYS A 429 5.74 -37.35 -14.36
N ALA A 430 5.53 -38.60 -14.81
CA ALA A 430 4.60 -38.92 -15.88
C ALA A 430 3.14 -38.60 -15.50
N ALA A 431 2.72 -38.90 -14.27
CA ALA A 431 1.39 -38.54 -13.77
C ALA A 431 1.21 -37.02 -13.69
N GLU A 432 2.18 -36.29 -13.14
CA GLU A 432 2.16 -34.82 -13.13
C GLU A 432 2.12 -34.24 -14.56
N ALA A 433 2.88 -34.80 -15.49
CA ALA A 433 2.91 -34.36 -16.88
C ALA A 433 1.55 -34.57 -17.58
N ALA A 434 0.89 -35.70 -17.36
CA ALA A 434 -0.44 -35.98 -17.91
C ALA A 434 -1.48 -34.97 -17.40
N LEU A 435 -1.45 -34.64 -16.11
CA LEU A 435 -2.34 -33.63 -15.53
C LEU A 435 -2.02 -32.22 -16.06
N ARG A 436 -0.75 -31.88 -16.28
CA ARG A 436 -0.37 -30.60 -16.91
C ARG A 436 -0.90 -30.47 -18.33
N VAL A 437 -0.92 -31.55 -19.12
CA VAL A 437 -1.52 -31.55 -20.46
C VAL A 437 -3.02 -31.24 -20.38
N GLN A 438 -3.74 -31.86 -19.44
CA GLN A 438 -5.17 -31.57 -19.25
C GLN A 438 -5.43 -30.12 -18.81
N ILE A 439 -4.59 -29.57 -17.93
CA ILE A 439 -4.68 -28.15 -17.53
C ILE A 439 -4.47 -27.25 -18.74
N GLU A 440 -3.50 -27.59 -19.60
CA GLU A 440 -3.21 -26.83 -20.82
C GLU A 440 -4.36 -26.92 -21.84
N GLU A 441 -5.03 -28.07 -21.96
CA GLU A 441 -6.24 -28.21 -22.79
C GLU A 441 -7.40 -27.33 -22.29
N VAL A 442 -7.60 -27.25 -20.97
CA VAL A 442 -8.56 -26.32 -20.39
C VAL A 442 -8.17 -24.88 -20.74
N ARG A 443 -6.91 -24.48 -20.52
CA ARG A 443 -6.45 -23.13 -20.87
C ARG A 443 -6.63 -22.79 -22.34
N LYS A 444 -6.33 -23.73 -23.25
CA LYS A 444 -6.54 -23.57 -24.69
C LYS A 444 -7.99 -23.31 -25.06
N ARG A 445 -8.94 -23.94 -24.35
CA ARG A 445 -10.37 -23.71 -24.57
C ARG A 445 -10.80 -22.26 -24.28
N TYR A 446 -10.12 -21.59 -23.36
CA TYR A 446 -10.41 -20.21 -22.95
C TYR A 446 -9.31 -19.22 -23.40
N ALA A 447 -8.51 -19.60 -24.40
CA ALA A 447 -7.38 -18.79 -24.84
C ALA A 447 -7.82 -17.43 -25.42
N ASP A 448 -9.03 -17.34 -25.97
CA ASP A 448 -9.62 -16.09 -26.49
C ASP A 448 -9.97 -15.09 -25.39
N LEU A 449 -10.02 -15.51 -24.12
CA LEU A 449 -10.32 -14.66 -22.97
C LEU A 449 -9.08 -13.98 -22.37
N VAL A 450 -7.87 -14.45 -22.70
CA VAL A 450 -6.61 -14.05 -22.04
C VAL A 450 -6.43 -12.53 -22.00
N ASP A 451 -6.75 -11.83 -23.08
CA ASP A 451 -6.61 -10.39 -23.21
C ASP A 451 -7.94 -9.62 -23.12
N LYS A 452 -9.05 -10.31 -22.85
CA LYS A 452 -10.37 -9.68 -22.71
C LYS A 452 -10.59 -9.19 -21.28
N VAL A 453 -11.19 -8.01 -21.17
CA VAL A 453 -11.70 -7.50 -19.89
C VAL A 453 -13.05 -8.15 -19.60
N GLY A 454 -13.13 -8.90 -18.50
CA GLY A 454 -14.29 -9.64 -18.04
C GLY A 454 -14.47 -9.52 -16.54
N VAL A 455 -15.10 -10.52 -15.93
CA VAL A 455 -15.38 -10.60 -14.49
C VAL A 455 -15.03 -12.01 -14.01
N PHE A 456 -13.74 -12.24 -13.80
CA PHE A 456 -13.17 -13.56 -13.53
C PHE A 456 -13.13 -13.83 -12.03
N GLU A 457 -13.80 -14.89 -11.57
CA GLU A 457 -13.86 -15.23 -10.14
C GLU A 457 -12.47 -15.58 -9.57
N GLY A 458 -12.23 -15.19 -8.33
CA GLY A 458 -10.95 -15.33 -7.62
C GLY A 458 -10.16 -14.03 -7.62
N ALA A 459 -10.14 -13.32 -6.50
CA ALA A 459 -9.36 -12.10 -6.31
C ALA A 459 -9.23 -11.79 -4.81
N GLY A 460 -8.34 -10.87 -4.42
CA GLY A 460 -8.29 -10.36 -3.05
C GLY A 460 -8.15 -11.45 -1.99
N TYR A 461 -7.34 -12.48 -2.26
CA TYR A 461 -7.12 -13.65 -1.42
C TYR A 461 -8.34 -14.56 -1.21
N ALA A 462 -9.45 -14.30 -1.91
CA ALA A 462 -10.67 -15.12 -1.87
C ALA A 462 -10.88 -15.88 -3.19
N SER A 463 -10.96 -17.20 -3.11
CA SER A 463 -11.15 -18.06 -4.30
C SER A 463 -12.56 -18.02 -4.89
N LYS A 464 -13.53 -17.49 -4.14
CA LYS A 464 -14.96 -17.40 -4.49
C LYS A 464 -15.54 -16.08 -3.98
N GLY A 465 -16.50 -15.52 -4.70
CA GLY A 465 -17.24 -14.32 -4.29
C GLY A 465 -16.53 -12.97 -4.50
N LEU A 466 -15.25 -12.97 -4.89
CA LEU A 466 -14.55 -11.80 -5.43
C LEU A 466 -14.11 -12.06 -6.86
N TYR A 467 -14.07 -11.01 -7.67
CA TYR A 467 -13.78 -11.09 -9.10
C TYR A 467 -12.73 -10.04 -9.50
N ARG A 468 -11.91 -10.40 -10.49
CA ARG A 468 -10.89 -9.55 -11.10
C ARG A 468 -11.17 -9.30 -12.60
N PRO A 469 -10.60 -8.26 -13.19
CA PRO A 469 -10.96 -7.81 -14.54
C PRO A 469 -10.34 -8.62 -15.68
N GLN A 470 -9.18 -9.26 -15.47
CA GLN A 470 -8.49 -10.04 -16.50
C GLN A 470 -7.82 -11.29 -15.92
N ILE A 471 -7.51 -12.24 -16.80
CA ILE A 471 -6.83 -13.49 -16.40
C ILE A 471 -5.42 -13.20 -15.87
N TYR A 472 -4.70 -12.28 -16.53
CA TYR A 472 -3.35 -11.87 -16.15
C TYR A 472 -3.27 -10.36 -15.86
N CYS A 473 -2.48 -10.04 -14.84
CA CYS A 473 -2.18 -8.69 -14.38
C CYS A 473 -0.89 -8.76 -13.56
N ILE A 474 -0.12 -7.67 -13.48
CA ILE A 474 0.95 -7.55 -12.49
C ILE A 474 0.43 -7.80 -11.06
N MET A 475 -0.84 -7.51 -10.76
CA MET A 475 -1.46 -7.74 -9.45
C MET A 475 -1.85 -9.22 -9.16
N ILE A 476 -1.62 -10.16 -10.08
CA ILE A 476 -1.81 -11.62 -9.88
C ILE A 476 -0.63 -12.46 -10.42
N GLY A 477 0.26 -11.87 -11.20
CA GLY A 477 1.26 -12.61 -11.96
C GLY A 477 0.85 -12.72 -13.42
N ASN A 478 1.75 -12.25 -14.28
CA ASN A 478 1.51 -12.12 -15.70
C ASN A 478 2.75 -12.63 -16.46
N PRO A 479 2.62 -13.57 -17.41
CA PRO A 479 3.74 -13.93 -18.29
C PRO A 479 4.19 -12.77 -19.20
N LYS A 480 3.38 -11.73 -19.37
CA LYS A 480 3.65 -10.53 -20.18
C LYS A 480 4.21 -9.36 -19.38
N ASN A 481 4.25 -9.42 -18.05
CA ASN A 481 4.68 -8.30 -17.19
C ASN A 481 3.93 -6.99 -17.46
N GLU A 482 2.60 -7.03 -17.62
CA GLU A 482 1.74 -5.87 -17.86
C GLU A 482 0.62 -5.76 -16.80
N PHE A 483 0.23 -4.55 -16.44
CA PHE A 483 -1.04 -4.31 -15.75
C PHE A 483 -2.22 -4.66 -16.66
N CYS A 484 -3.30 -5.21 -16.10
CA CYS A 484 -4.54 -5.36 -16.84
C CYS A 484 -5.13 -3.97 -17.20
N LYS A 485 -6.02 -3.89 -18.17
CA LYS A 485 -6.60 -2.63 -18.68
C LYS A 485 -7.34 -1.82 -17.62
N VAL A 486 -7.93 -2.48 -16.63
CA VAL A 486 -8.59 -1.79 -15.50
C VAL A 486 -7.56 -1.19 -14.55
N CYS A 487 -6.48 -1.92 -14.25
CA CYS A 487 -5.35 -1.37 -13.48
C CYS A 487 -4.65 -0.23 -14.24
N GLN A 488 -4.44 -0.35 -15.55
CA GLN A 488 -3.89 0.73 -16.38
C GLN A 488 -4.77 1.98 -16.30
N ALA A 489 -6.10 1.83 -16.43
CA ALA A 489 -7.04 2.94 -16.31
C ALA A 489 -7.05 3.55 -14.91
N ALA A 490 -6.98 2.73 -13.86
CA ALA A 490 -6.92 3.20 -12.48
C ALA A 490 -5.64 4.01 -12.21
N ILE A 491 -4.48 3.50 -12.62
CA ILE A 491 -3.19 4.20 -12.51
C ILE A 491 -3.21 5.50 -13.31
N ALA A 492 -3.71 5.49 -14.55
CA ALA A 492 -3.82 6.70 -15.37
C ALA A 492 -4.66 7.78 -14.68
N ARG A 493 -5.78 7.41 -14.02
CA ARG A 493 -6.57 8.36 -13.22
C ARG A 493 -5.80 8.95 -12.04
N MET A 494 -4.93 8.17 -11.38
CA MET A 494 -4.06 8.69 -10.32
C MET A 494 -3.03 9.66 -10.89
N ILE A 495 -2.44 9.35 -12.06
CA ILE A 495 -1.50 10.22 -12.76
C ILE A 495 -2.16 11.55 -13.16
N ASP A 496 -3.38 11.51 -13.68
CA ASP A 496 -4.16 12.70 -14.04
C ASP A 496 -4.61 13.53 -12.82
N PHE A 497 -4.76 12.88 -11.67
CA PHE A 497 -5.12 13.54 -10.42
C PHE A 497 -3.95 14.34 -9.86
N TYR A 498 -2.76 13.73 -9.80
CA TYR A 498 -1.55 14.36 -9.24
C TYR A 498 -0.86 15.30 -10.25
N GLY A 499 -0.72 14.87 -11.51
CA GLY A 499 -0.08 15.65 -12.57
C GLY A 499 -1.09 16.17 -13.60
N LYS A 500 -0.89 17.39 -14.11
CA LYS A 500 -1.75 18.07 -15.09
C LYS A 500 -1.12 18.34 -16.45
#